data_AF-A0A1I6H3Q7-F1
#
_entry.id   AF-A0A1I6H3Q7-F1
#
_cell.length_a   1.000
_cell.length_b   1.000
_cell.length_c   1.000
_cell.angle_alpha   90.00
_cell.angle_beta   90.00
_cell.angle_gamma   90.00
#
_symmetry.space_group_name_H-M   'P 1'
#
loop_
_entity.id
_entity.type
_entity.pdbx_description
1 polymer ?
#
loop_
_entity_poly.entity_id
_entity_poly.type
_entity_poly.pdbx_seq_one_letter_code
_entity_poly.pdbx_strand_id
1 'polypeptide(L)'
;MSESLKFIDPHIHMTSRTTDDYEAMAAAGVVAIIEPAFWLGQPRTQVGSFQDYFSSLVGWEPFRASQFGIKHYCTIGLNSKEANNVPLAEEVMELLPLYLQKDNVVAVGEIGYDDQTPAEDRFFRAQLDLAKEFGMTVQVHTPHRDKKAGTIKSMEVCLEHGLDPADVIIDHNNEETVQEVLDRGFWAAFTIYPKTKMGNRRMVEVIRKYGSERIIVDSSADWGVSDPLAVPKTASLMLREGIDPSDVHRSCYANALEAFSRNSNMKESDWQDAGGIDQRQLFNENSVLRGQEPRVDSDQIS
;
A
#
# COMPACT_ATOMS: atom_id res chain seq x y z
N MET A 1 -23.06 -21.87 2.93
CA MET A 1 -22.82 -20.43 3.14
C MET A 1 -21.66 -20.09 2.23
N SER A 2 -21.84 -19.24 1.22
CA SER A 2 -20.67 -18.78 0.45
C SER A 2 -19.82 -17.95 1.41
N GLU A 3 -18.57 -18.32 1.64
CA GLU A 3 -17.66 -17.48 2.41
C GLU A 3 -17.64 -16.09 1.77
N SER A 4 -17.76 -15.05 2.60
CA SER A 4 -17.62 -13.67 2.13
C SER A 4 -16.18 -13.46 1.66
N LEU A 5 -16.02 -12.92 0.46
CA LEU A 5 -14.68 -12.58 -0.07
C LEU A 5 -13.99 -11.58 0.87
N LYS A 6 -12.73 -11.86 1.18
CA LYS A 6 -11.84 -10.96 1.92
C LYS A 6 -10.98 -10.18 0.92
N PHE A 7 -10.68 -8.94 1.26
CA PHE A 7 -9.86 -8.05 0.43
C PHE A 7 -8.70 -7.47 1.24
N ILE A 8 -7.59 -7.23 0.55
CA ILE A 8 -6.50 -6.39 1.01
C ILE A 8 -6.45 -5.19 0.08
N ASP A 9 -6.36 -3.97 0.63
CA ASP A 9 -6.00 -2.79 -0.17
C ASP A 9 -4.53 -2.44 0.08
N PRO A 10 -3.61 -2.85 -0.81
CA PRO A 10 -2.18 -2.77 -0.55
C PRO A 10 -1.56 -1.40 -0.85
N HIS A 11 -2.38 -0.43 -1.21
CA HIS A 11 -1.96 0.95 -1.32
C HIS A 11 -3.16 1.85 -1.07
N ILE A 12 -3.25 2.43 0.12
CA ILE A 12 -4.25 3.44 0.47
C ILE A 12 -3.69 4.41 1.52
N HIS A 13 -4.00 5.71 1.42
CA HIS A 13 -3.44 6.72 2.31
C HIS A 13 -4.43 7.15 3.40
N MET A 14 -4.63 6.28 4.40
CA MET A 14 -5.67 6.49 5.41
C MET A 14 -5.50 7.75 6.25
N THR A 15 -4.28 8.26 6.43
CA THR A 15 -4.05 9.57 7.08
C THR A 15 -4.92 10.69 6.47
N SER A 16 -5.28 10.58 5.20
CA SER A 16 -6.15 11.53 4.48
C SER A 16 -7.64 11.20 4.50
N ARG A 17 -8.03 10.09 5.15
CA ARG A 17 -9.37 9.49 5.07
C ARG A 17 -10.09 9.51 6.42
N THR A 18 -11.42 9.47 6.37
CA THR A 18 -12.28 9.53 7.55
C THR A 18 -12.49 8.15 8.18
N THR A 19 -13.08 8.12 9.38
CA THR A 19 -13.52 6.87 10.01
C THR A 19 -14.66 6.20 9.23
N ASP A 20 -15.52 6.97 8.56
CA ASP A 20 -16.59 6.45 7.71
C ASP A 20 -16.04 5.56 6.58
N ASP A 21 -14.86 5.88 6.06
CA ASP A 21 -14.20 5.06 5.06
C ASP A 21 -13.75 3.71 5.65
N TYR A 22 -13.22 3.68 6.87
CA TYR A 22 -12.89 2.42 7.56
C TYR A 22 -14.14 1.56 7.78
N GLU A 23 -15.26 2.15 8.22
CA GLU A 23 -16.53 1.42 8.38
C GLU A 23 -17.02 0.83 7.05
N ALA A 24 -16.97 1.62 5.97
CA ALA A 24 -17.38 1.18 4.64
C ALA A 24 -16.47 0.07 4.10
N MET A 25 -15.15 0.19 4.30
CA MET A 25 -14.16 -0.80 3.89
C MET A 25 -14.36 -2.12 4.63
N ALA A 26 -14.54 -2.08 5.96
CA ALA A 26 -14.79 -3.26 6.77
C ALA A 26 -16.10 -3.95 6.36
N ALA A 27 -17.17 -3.18 6.15
CA ALA A 27 -18.45 -3.70 5.66
C ALA A 27 -18.35 -4.32 4.25
N ALA A 28 -17.41 -3.87 3.43
CA ALA A 28 -17.14 -4.41 2.10
C ALA A 28 -16.20 -5.64 2.12
N GLY A 29 -15.70 -6.06 3.28
CA GLY A 29 -14.83 -7.23 3.44
C GLY A 29 -13.33 -6.94 3.35
N VAL A 30 -12.91 -5.67 3.44
CA VAL A 30 -11.48 -5.35 3.58
C VAL A 30 -11.03 -5.73 4.98
N VAL A 31 -10.02 -6.60 5.08
CA VAL A 31 -9.51 -7.13 6.36
C VAL A 31 -8.16 -6.54 6.74
N ALA A 32 -7.38 -6.11 5.75
CA ALA A 32 -6.11 -5.46 5.96
C ALA A 32 -5.82 -4.43 4.86
N ILE A 33 -4.98 -3.47 5.20
CA ILE A 33 -4.50 -2.43 4.29
C ILE A 33 -3.00 -2.22 4.46
N ILE A 34 -2.37 -1.71 3.41
CA ILE A 34 -1.00 -1.19 3.46
C ILE A 34 -1.05 0.29 3.07
N GLU A 35 -0.55 1.15 3.96
CA GLU A 35 -0.45 2.59 3.75
C GLU A 35 1.00 3.00 3.48
N PRO A 36 1.35 3.32 2.23
CA PRO A 36 2.66 3.86 1.94
C PRO A 36 2.82 5.28 2.48
N ALA A 37 4.04 5.59 2.92
CA ALA A 37 4.42 6.96 3.26
C ALA A 37 4.16 7.90 2.08
N PHE A 38 3.30 8.89 2.30
CA PHE A 38 2.73 9.73 1.25
C PHE A 38 2.82 11.23 1.55
N TRP A 39 2.47 12.05 0.57
CA TRP A 39 2.35 13.49 0.70
C TRP A 39 1.30 13.90 1.75
N LEU A 40 1.69 14.80 2.66
CA LEU A 40 0.86 15.24 3.80
C LEU A 40 -0.36 16.10 3.40
N GLY A 41 -0.55 16.43 2.12
CA GLY A 41 -1.50 17.46 1.70
C GLY A 41 -0.90 18.88 1.71
N GLN A 42 0.36 19.01 2.15
CA GLN A 42 1.17 20.23 2.17
C GLN A 42 2.66 19.85 2.03
N PRO A 43 3.48 20.62 1.28
CA PRO A 43 4.92 20.38 1.24
C PRO A 43 5.54 20.43 2.64
N ARG A 44 6.30 19.40 2.99
CA ARG A 44 7.06 19.37 4.24
C ARG A 44 8.23 20.33 4.14
N THR A 45 8.44 21.11 5.19
CA THR A 45 9.50 22.13 5.26
C THR A 45 10.58 21.80 6.29
N GLN A 46 10.37 20.76 7.09
CA GLN A 46 11.29 20.31 8.14
C GLN A 46 11.19 18.80 8.32
N VAL A 47 12.27 18.16 8.75
CA VAL A 47 12.30 16.72 9.03
C VAL A 47 11.33 16.30 10.14
N GLY A 48 11.05 17.18 11.11
CA GLY A 48 10.07 16.90 12.17
C GLY A 48 8.68 16.52 11.64
N SER A 49 8.25 17.06 10.49
CA SER A 49 6.98 16.67 9.86
C SER A 49 7.00 15.26 9.28
N PHE A 50 8.17 14.74 8.88
CA PHE A 50 8.31 13.32 8.54
C PHE A 50 8.28 12.46 9.80
N GLN A 51 9.00 12.86 10.84
CA GLN A 51 9.06 12.12 12.10
C GLN A 51 7.68 11.94 12.73
N ASP A 52 6.88 13.01 12.83
CA ASP A 52 5.52 12.94 13.37
C ASP A 52 4.61 12.10 12.48
N TYR A 53 4.73 12.24 11.15
CA TYR A 53 3.94 11.46 10.20
C TYR A 53 4.26 9.96 10.25
N PHE A 54 5.55 9.58 10.23
CA PHE A 54 5.95 8.19 10.36
C PHE A 54 5.53 7.61 11.71
N SER A 55 5.58 8.40 12.78
CA SER A 55 5.07 8.00 14.10
C SER A 55 3.56 7.76 14.10
N SER A 56 2.80 8.52 13.32
CA SER A 56 1.38 8.26 13.08
C SER A 56 1.17 6.93 12.35
N LEU A 57 1.91 6.67 11.27
CA LEU A 57 1.79 5.44 10.49
C LEU A 57 2.12 4.17 11.30
N VAL A 58 3.12 4.22 12.17
CA VAL A 58 3.54 3.04 12.97
C VAL A 58 2.83 2.94 14.32
N GLY A 59 1.98 3.91 14.68
CA GLY A 59 1.36 4.00 15.99
C GLY A 59 -0.13 4.31 15.95
N TRP A 60 -0.49 5.54 15.58
CA TRP A 60 -1.87 5.98 15.61
C TRP A 60 -2.75 5.30 14.56
N GLU A 61 -2.26 5.14 13.32
CA GLU A 61 -3.05 4.51 12.24
C GLU A 61 -3.37 3.03 12.49
N PRO A 62 -2.45 2.16 12.95
CA PRO A 62 -2.82 0.80 13.32
C PRO A 62 -3.76 0.73 14.50
N PHE A 63 -3.63 1.63 15.48
CA PHE A 63 -4.66 1.78 16.50
C PHE A 63 -6.00 2.16 15.87
N ARG A 64 -6.05 3.22 15.06
CA ARG A 64 -7.28 3.75 14.45
C ARG A 64 -7.99 2.71 13.59
N ALA A 65 -7.28 2.01 12.72
CA ALA A 65 -7.83 0.94 11.87
C ALA A 65 -8.40 -0.22 12.69
N SER A 66 -7.73 -0.61 13.79
CA SER A 66 -8.19 -1.71 14.65
C SER A 66 -9.55 -1.44 15.28
N GLN A 67 -9.93 -0.17 15.48
CA GLN A 67 -11.24 0.23 16.01
C GLN A 67 -12.40 -0.11 15.07
N PHE A 68 -12.09 -0.51 13.83
CA PHE A 68 -13.04 -0.89 12.78
C PHE A 68 -12.80 -2.32 12.27
N GLY A 69 -11.90 -3.09 12.91
CA GLY A 69 -11.62 -4.47 12.54
C GLY A 69 -10.71 -4.64 11.33
N ILE A 70 -9.98 -3.59 10.93
CA ILE A 70 -9.01 -3.63 9.83
C ILE A 70 -7.58 -3.66 10.40
N LYS A 71 -6.72 -4.53 9.86
CA LYS A 71 -5.28 -4.49 10.15
C LYS A 71 -4.58 -3.50 9.25
N HIS A 72 -3.71 -2.69 9.84
CA HIS A 72 -2.95 -1.66 9.13
C HIS A 72 -1.47 -2.01 9.17
N TYR A 73 -0.88 -2.03 7.99
CA TYR A 73 0.56 -2.03 7.80
C TYR A 73 0.93 -0.76 7.02
N CYS A 74 2.22 -0.44 7.01
CA CYS A 74 2.70 0.68 6.21
C CYS A 74 4.00 0.35 5.49
N THR A 75 4.31 1.19 4.50
CA THR A 75 5.64 1.24 3.90
C THR A 75 6.26 2.59 4.25
N ILE A 76 7.58 2.59 4.50
CA ILE A 76 8.30 3.77 4.93
C ILE A 76 9.40 4.08 3.91
N GLY A 77 9.45 5.34 3.50
CA GLY A 77 10.40 5.82 2.50
C GLY A 77 10.32 7.32 2.31
N LEU A 78 11.26 7.82 1.51
CA LEU A 78 11.33 9.16 0.98
C LEU A 78 10.82 9.14 -0.47
N ASN A 79 9.70 9.84 -0.69
CA ASN A 79 9.10 9.99 -2.01
C ASN A 79 10.03 10.75 -2.98
N SER A 80 9.97 10.39 -4.27
CA SER A 80 10.79 10.98 -5.34
C SER A 80 10.68 12.51 -5.43
N LYS A 81 9.48 13.07 -5.28
CA LYS A 81 9.29 14.53 -5.35
C LYS A 81 10.02 15.24 -4.21
N GLU A 82 9.94 14.70 -3.00
CA GLU A 82 10.57 15.27 -1.82
C GLU A 82 12.10 15.08 -1.83
N ALA A 83 12.60 14.07 -2.54
CA ALA A 83 14.03 13.82 -2.75
C ALA A 83 14.77 14.99 -3.44
N ASN A 84 14.05 15.82 -4.20
CA ASN A 84 14.62 17.00 -4.86
C ASN A 84 15.00 18.13 -3.88
N ASN A 85 14.50 18.10 -2.64
CA ASN A 85 14.98 18.96 -1.57
C ASN A 85 16.13 18.25 -0.82
N VAL A 86 17.34 18.30 -1.40
CA VAL A 86 18.48 17.48 -0.95
C VAL A 86 18.79 17.61 0.55
N PRO A 87 18.85 18.81 1.18
CA PRO A 87 19.11 18.90 2.62
C PRO A 87 18.06 18.17 3.47
N LEU A 88 16.78 18.32 3.13
CA LEU A 88 15.69 17.64 3.83
C LEU A 88 15.73 16.13 3.57
N ALA A 89 16.02 15.72 2.35
CA ALA A 89 16.15 14.33 1.97
C ALA A 89 17.26 13.62 2.75
N GLU A 90 18.42 14.27 2.96
CA GLU A 90 19.51 13.74 3.78
C GLU A 90 19.07 13.52 5.24
N GLU A 91 18.38 14.48 5.84
CA GLU A 91 17.82 14.35 7.19
C GLU A 91 16.79 13.20 7.27
N VAL A 92 15.94 13.03 6.25
CA VAL A 92 14.96 11.94 6.21
C VAL A 92 15.64 10.59 6.06
N MET A 93 16.68 10.47 5.22
CA MET A 93 17.43 9.22 5.05
C MET A 93 18.06 8.74 6.37
N GLU A 94 18.51 9.65 7.23
CA GLU A 94 19.00 9.32 8.57
C GLU A 94 17.90 8.78 9.50
N LEU A 95 16.64 9.18 9.29
CA LEU A 95 15.50 8.68 10.07
C LEU A 95 14.99 7.30 9.64
N LEU A 96 15.10 6.94 8.36
CA LEU A 96 14.47 5.72 7.82
C LEU A 96 14.83 4.45 8.61
N PRO A 97 16.11 4.17 8.98
CA PRO A 97 16.46 2.95 9.71
C PRO A 97 15.70 2.77 11.04
N LEU A 98 15.33 3.86 11.72
CA LEU A 98 14.58 3.80 12.97
C LEU A 98 13.15 3.27 12.77
N TYR A 99 12.51 3.67 11.67
CA TYR A 99 11.12 3.32 11.38
C TYR A 99 11.00 2.00 10.63
N LEU A 100 11.97 1.64 9.80
CA LEU A 100 12.00 0.34 9.12
C LEU A 100 12.05 -0.84 10.10
N GLN A 101 12.47 -0.64 11.35
CA GLN A 101 12.47 -1.70 12.37
C GLN A 101 11.11 -1.92 13.07
N LYS A 102 10.05 -1.21 12.69
CA LYS A 102 8.74 -1.31 13.36
C LYS A 102 7.93 -2.49 12.85
N ASP A 103 7.20 -3.13 13.76
CA ASP A 103 6.51 -4.41 13.52
C ASP A 103 5.40 -4.35 12.46
N ASN A 104 4.86 -3.17 12.16
CA ASN A 104 3.84 -2.98 11.12
C ASN A 104 4.39 -2.42 9.80
N VAL A 105 5.70 -2.27 9.67
CA VAL A 105 6.35 -1.81 8.43
C VAL A 105 6.70 -3.02 7.57
N VAL A 106 6.14 -3.10 6.36
CA VAL A 106 6.21 -4.31 5.51
C VAL A 106 7.10 -4.15 4.28
N ALA A 107 7.44 -2.91 3.92
CA ALA A 107 8.29 -2.61 2.78
C ALA A 107 8.96 -1.23 2.91
N VAL A 108 10.02 -1.03 2.13
CA VAL A 108 10.56 0.31 1.83
C VAL A 108 9.75 0.91 0.68
N GLY A 109 9.04 2.02 0.91
CA GLY A 109 8.11 2.58 -0.07
C GLY A 109 7.31 3.78 0.44
N GLU A 110 6.63 4.53 -0.43
CA GLU A 110 6.80 4.50 -1.89
C GLU A 110 8.05 5.26 -2.34
N ILE A 111 8.89 4.62 -3.14
CA ILE A 111 10.15 5.18 -3.64
C ILE A 111 10.25 5.04 -5.16
N GLY A 112 11.17 5.75 -5.82
CA GLY A 112 11.36 5.63 -7.27
C GLY A 112 11.67 6.95 -7.94
N TYR A 113 11.09 7.16 -9.12
CA TYR A 113 11.28 8.36 -9.93
C TYR A 113 9.95 9.10 -10.15
N ASP A 114 10.04 10.42 -10.32
CA ASP A 114 8.98 11.22 -10.93
C ASP A 114 9.52 11.98 -12.16
N ASP A 115 10.51 12.86 -11.95
CA ASP A 115 11.16 13.63 -13.03
C ASP A 115 12.56 13.10 -13.40
N GLN A 116 13.01 12.01 -12.76
CA GLN A 116 14.29 11.32 -12.99
C GLN A 116 15.53 12.21 -12.76
N THR A 117 15.46 13.11 -11.78
CA THR A 117 16.57 13.99 -11.45
C THR A 117 17.75 13.21 -10.84
N PRO A 118 18.97 13.79 -10.82
CA PRO A 118 20.11 13.18 -10.14
C PRO A 118 19.85 12.96 -8.63
N ALA A 119 19.03 13.81 -8.01
CA ALA A 119 18.66 13.67 -6.61
C ALA A 119 17.73 12.46 -6.41
N GLU A 120 16.69 12.33 -7.23
CA GLU A 120 15.81 11.15 -7.23
C GLU A 120 16.60 9.85 -7.42
N ASP A 121 17.54 9.82 -8.38
CA ASP A 121 18.39 8.64 -8.62
C ASP A 121 19.24 8.28 -7.41
N ARG A 122 19.93 9.26 -6.81
CA ARG A 122 20.74 9.06 -5.60
C ARG A 122 19.92 8.46 -4.46
N PHE A 123 18.76 9.06 -4.16
CA PHE A 123 17.97 8.67 -3.01
C PHE A 123 17.14 7.41 -3.25
N PHE A 124 16.71 7.14 -4.49
CA PHE A 124 16.10 5.86 -4.82
C PHE A 124 17.09 4.71 -4.59
N ARG A 125 18.30 4.82 -5.14
CA ARG A 125 19.37 3.83 -4.97
C ARG A 125 19.75 3.61 -3.51
N ALA A 126 19.88 4.68 -2.72
CA ALA A 126 20.18 4.57 -1.29
C ALA A 126 19.09 3.81 -0.52
N GLN A 127 17.81 3.99 -0.88
CA GLN A 127 16.70 3.28 -0.26
C GLN A 127 16.60 1.82 -0.70
N LEU A 128 17.04 1.48 -1.92
CA LEU A 128 17.21 0.09 -2.35
C LEU A 128 18.30 -0.62 -1.54
N ASP A 129 19.37 0.08 -1.18
CA ASP A 129 20.41 -0.47 -0.31
C ASP A 129 19.88 -0.70 1.12
N LEU A 130 19.05 0.20 1.67
CA LEU A 130 18.33 -0.03 2.92
C LEU A 130 17.40 -1.24 2.82
N ALA A 131 16.63 -1.38 1.74
CA ALA A 131 15.72 -2.52 1.58
C ALA A 131 16.47 -3.86 1.66
N LYS A 132 17.66 -3.96 1.04
CA LYS A 132 18.52 -5.14 1.15
C LYS A 132 19.06 -5.35 2.55
N GLU A 133 19.52 -4.28 3.22
CA GLU A 133 20.05 -4.35 4.59
C GLU A 133 19.00 -4.87 5.58
N PHE A 134 17.75 -4.43 5.43
CA PHE A 134 16.63 -4.81 6.29
C PHE A 134 15.86 -6.05 5.80
N GLY A 135 16.24 -6.64 4.65
CA GLY A 135 15.56 -7.80 4.08
C GLY A 135 14.09 -7.54 3.74
N MET A 136 13.78 -6.35 3.22
CA MET A 136 12.42 -5.88 2.98
C MET A 136 12.04 -5.86 1.50
N THR A 137 10.76 -6.09 1.25
CA THR A 137 10.12 -5.78 -0.04
C THR A 137 10.29 -4.30 -0.38
N VAL A 138 10.35 -3.97 -1.66
CA VAL A 138 10.34 -2.58 -2.16
C VAL A 138 9.03 -2.29 -2.89
N GLN A 139 8.40 -1.17 -2.56
CA GLN A 139 7.26 -0.64 -3.33
C GLN A 139 7.70 0.59 -4.13
N VAL A 140 7.65 0.45 -5.45
CA VAL A 140 8.12 1.44 -6.41
C VAL A 140 6.94 2.24 -6.97
N HIS A 141 7.00 3.57 -6.82
CA HIS A 141 6.14 4.51 -7.53
C HIS A 141 6.63 4.68 -8.98
N THR A 142 5.76 4.40 -9.97
CA THR A 142 6.09 4.68 -11.37
C THR A 142 5.70 6.11 -11.78
N PRO A 143 6.55 6.82 -12.56
CA PRO A 143 6.32 8.21 -12.94
C PRO A 143 4.96 8.50 -13.58
N HIS A 144 4.50 9.74 -13.38
CA HIS A 144 3.31 10.26 -14.07
C HIS A 144 3.57 10.62 -15.53
N ARG A 145 4.81 11.04 -15.86
CA ARG A 145 5.25 11.44 -17.21
C ARG A 145 6.23 10.39 -17.73
N ASP A 146 6.19 10.12 -19.03
CA ASP A 146 7.03 9.10 -19.68
C ASP A 146 7.03 7.74 -18.94
N LYS A 147 5.81 7.30 -18.55
CA LYS A 147 5.57 6.17 -17.63
C LYS A 147 6.30 4.90 -18.05
N LYS A 148 6.30 4.56 -19.34
CA LYS A 148 6.95 3.34 -19.83
C LYS A 148 8.46 3.36 -19.63
N ALA A 149 9.15 4.42 -20.08
CA ALA A 149 10.59 4.54 -19.92
C ALA A 149 10.98 4.64 -18.43
N GLY A 150 10.21 5.41 -17.65
CA GLY A 150 10.39 5.52 -16.20
C GLY A 150 10.23 4.18 -15.47
N THR A 151 9.22 3.38 -15.82
CA THR A 151 8.98 2.05 -15.24
C THR A 151 10.14 1.10 -15.56
N ILE A 152 10.59 1.09 -16.82
CA ILE A 152 11.74 0.28 -17.26
C ILE A 152 12.99 0.66 -16.47
N LYS A 153 13.28 1.97 -16.36
CA LYS A 153 14.43 2.47 -15.61
C LYS A 153 14.36 2.06 -14.15
N SER A 154 13.21 2.17 -13.49
CA SER A 154 13.06 1.73 -12.09
C SER A 154 13.40 0.25 -11.92
N MET A 155 12.89 -0.61 -12.81
CA MET A 155 13.22 -2.04 -12.78
C MET A 155 14.71 -2.31 -13.05
N GLU A 156 15.31 -1.59 -14.01
CA GLU A 156 16.75 -1.70 -14.30
C GLU A 156 17.60 -1.33 -13.09
N VAL A 157 17.28 -0.24 -12.38
CA VAL A 157 18.00 0.15 -11.17
C VAL A 157 17.82 -0.86 -10.03
N CYS A 158 16.63 -1.45 -9.87
CA CYS A 158 16.43 -2.54 -8.91
C CYS A 158 17.32 -3.75 -9.23
N LEU A 159 17.41 -4.15 -10.51
CA LEU A 159 18.26 -5.24 -10.97
C LEU A 159 19.76 -4.92 -10.82
N GLU A 160 20.17 -3.69 -11.15
CA GLU A 160 21.55 -3.20 -10.94
C GLU A 160 21.96 -3.28 -9.47
N HIS A 161 21.03 -2.99 -8.54
CA HIS A 161 21.27 -3.12 -7.11
C HIS A 161 21.17 -4.55 -6.58
N GLY A 162 20.87 -5.53 -7.45
CA GLY A 162 20.84 -6.96 -7.12
C GLY A 162 19.60 -7.40 -6.34
N LEU A 163 18.48 -6.67 -6.42
CA LEU A 163 17.21 -7.14 -5.86
C LEU A 163 16.63 -8.28 -6.70
N ASP A 164 16.00 -9.25 -6.04
CA ASP A 164 15.13 -10.22 -6.71
C ASP A 164 13.88 -9.49 -7.20
N PRO A 165 13.49 -9.58 -8.49
CA PRO A 165 12.23 -9.04 -8.99
C PRO A 165 11.01 -9.45 -8.15
N ALA A 166 11.02 -10.65 -7.58
CA ALA A 166 9.94 -11.11 -6.73
C ALA A 166 9.83 -10.33 -5.41
N ASP A 167 10.83 -9.54 -5.02
CA ASP A 167 10.85 -8.68 -3.82
C ASP A 167 10.45 -7.24 -4.13
N VAL A 168 10.07 -6.95 -5.38
CA VAL A 168 9.83 -5.58 -5.84
C VAL A 168 8.44 -5.48 -6.47
N ILE A 169 7.66 -4.55 -5.93
CA ILE A 169 6.33 -4.20 -6.41
C ILE A 169 6.46 -2.94 -7.24
N ILE A 170 6.16 -3.05 -8.52
CA ILE A 170 6.05 -1.92 -9.43
C ILE A 170 4.60 -1.46 -9.39
N ASP A 171 4.35 -0.27 -8.85
CA ASP A 171 3.00 0.26 -8.67
C ASP A 171 2.58 1.21 -9.79
N HIS A 172 1.27 1.45 -9.88
CA HIS A 172 0.61 2.32 -10.84
C HIS A 172 0.78 1.89 -12.30
N ASN A 173 0.80 0.58 -12.57
CA ASN A 173 0.86 0.05 -13.93
C ASN A 173 -0.35 0.42 -14.78
N ASN A 174 -0.15 0.34 -16.09
CA ASN A 174 -1.22 0.39 -17.07
C ASN A 174 -0.99 -0.69 -18.14
N GLU A 175 -1.80 -0.68 -19.20
CA GLU A 175 -1.74 -1.67 -20.28
C GLU A 175 -0.43 -1.60 -21.09
N GLU A 176 0.31 -0.50 -21.02
CA GLU A 176 1.58 -0.30 -21.73
C GLU A 176 2.79 -0.84 -20.95
N THR A 177 2.69 -0.97 -19.62
CA THR A 177 3.79 -1.39 -18.74
C THR A 177 3.66 -2.82 -18.24
N VAL A 178 2.44 -3.32 -18.08
CA VAL A 178 2.16 -4.64 -17.46
C VAL A 178 2.98 -5.79 -18.04
N GLN A 179 3.04 -5.92 -19.37
CA GLN A 179 3.75 -7.03 -20.01
C GLN A 179 5.23 -7.03 -19.62
N GLU A 180 5.87 -5.87 -19.66
CA GLU A 180 7.30 -5.73 -19.34
C GLU A 180 7.59 -6.06 -17.87
N VAL A 181 6.70 -5.63 -16.97
CA VAL A 181 6.83 -5.90 -15.53
C VAL A 181 6.71 -7.40 -15.25
N LEU A 182 5.71 -8.06 -15.83
CA LEU A 182 5.48 -9.49 -15.66
C LEU A 182 6.58 -10.33 -16.32
N ASP A 183 7.00 -10.00 -17.54
CA ASP A 183 8.04 -10.72 -18.28
C ASP A 183 9.39 -10.70 -17.54
N ARG A 184 9.62 -9.68 -16.71
CA ARG A 184 10.81 -9.53 -15.86
C ARG A 184 10.66 -10.11 -14.44
N GLY A 185 9.50 -10.68 -14.11
CA GLY A 185 9.25 -11.37 -12.83
C GLY A 185 8.87 -10.48 -11.64
N PHE A 186 8.62 -9.19 -11.87
CA PHE A 186 8.19 -8.24 -10.84
C PHE A 186 6.70 -8.40 -10.50
N TRP A 187 6.26 -7.86 -9.36
CA TRP A 187 4.82 -7.68 -9.09
C TRP A 187 4.30 -6.45 -9.82
N ALA A 188 3.19 -6.61 -10.54
CA ALA A 188 2.50 -5.53 -11.24
C ALA A 188 1.28 -5.08 -10.42
N ALA A 189 1.41 -3.98 -9.67
CA ALA A 189 0.29 -3.36 -8.96
C ALA A 189 -0.42 -2.30 -9.83
N PHE A 190 -1.74 -2.24 -9.68
CA PHE A 190 -2.66 -1.44 -10.48
C PHE A 190 -3.62 -0.64 -9.62
N THR A 191 -3.33 0.65 -9.60
CA THR A 191 -4.17 1.64 -8.93
C THR A 191 -5.43 1.98 -9.70
N ILE A 192 -6.56 1.77 -9.05
CA ILE A 192 -7.89 2.11 -9.52
C ILE A 192 -8.29 3.50 -8.98
N TYR A 193 -7.88 4.53 -9.72
CA TYR A 193 -8.07 5.92 -9.32
C TYR A 193 -8.78 6.74 -10.41
N PRO A 194 -9.85 7.50 -10.07
CA PRO A 194 -10.66 8.20 -11.06
C PRO A 194 -9.86 9.13 -11.98
N LYS A 195 -10.16 9.05 -13.29
CA LYS A 195 -9.68 9.94 -14.37
C LYS A 195 -8.18 9.87 -14.71
N THR A 196 -7.29 9.64 -13.74
CA THR A 196 -5.84 9.81 -13.92
C THR A 196 -5.07 8.49 -14.01
N LYS A 197 -5.64 7.37 -13.53
CA LYS A 197 -4.98 6.05 -13.52
C LYS A 197 -5.85 5.01 -14.24
N MET A 198 -5.87 3.78 -13.75
CA MET A 198 -6.74 2.72 -14.24
C MET A 198 -8.16 2.91 -13.72
N GLY A 199 -9.11 2.18 -14.33
CA GLY A 199 -10.47 2.09 -13.83
C GLY A 199 -10.95 0.65 -13.84
N ASN A 200 -12.00 0.36 -13.05
CA ASN A 200 -12.50 -1.00 -12.81
C ASN A 200 -12.60 -1.86 -14.09
N ARG A 201 -13.24 -1.33 -15.15
CA ARG A 201 -13.44 -2.08 -16.40
C ARG A 201 -12.14 -2.33 -17.17
N ARG A 202 -11.17 -1.40 -17.13
CA ARG A 202 -9.84 -1.62 -17.72
C ARG A 202 -9.09 -2.71 -16.96
N MET A 203 -9.22 -2.75 -15.63
CA MET A 203 -8.63 -3.79 -14.81
C MET A 203 -9.20 -5.19 -15.13
N VAL A 204 -10.51 -5.30 -15.38
CA VAL A 204 -11.13 -6.55 -15.86
C VAL A 204 -10.45 -7.05 -17.14
N GLU A 205 -10.21 -6.17 -18.12
CA GLU A 205 -9.55 -6.58 -19.37
C GLU A 205 -8.07 -6.94 -19.16
N VAL A 206 -7.38 -6.32 -18.21
CA VAL A 206 -6.02 -6.71 -17.80
C VAL A 206 -6.03 -8.15 -17.29
N ILE A 207 -6.92 -8.49 -16.35
CA ILE A 207 -7.01 -9.86 -15.83
C ILE A 207 -7.40 -10.85 -16.93
N ARG A 208 -8.34 -10.51 -17.83
CA ARG A 208 -8.67 -11.40 -18.97
C ARG A 208 -7.48 -11.69 -19.87
N LYS A 209 -6.61 -10.69 -20.10
CA LYS A 209 -5.50 -10.81 -21.03
C LYS A 209 -4.27 -11.48 -20.41
N TYR A 210 -3.95 -11.13 -19.16
CA TYR A 210 -2.69 -11.50 -18.52
C TYR A 210 -2.84 -12.52 -17.38
N GLY A 211 -4.08 -12.85 -16.96
CA GLY A 211 -4.33 -13.67 -15.78
C GLY A 211 -4.18 -12.88 -14.48
N SER A 212 -4.13 -13.59 -13.35
CA SER A 212 -4.00 -12.99 -12.01
C SER A 212 -2.63 -13.18 -11.37
N GLU A 213 -1.74 -13.96 -11.97
CA GLU A 213 -0.40 -14.22 -11.40
C GLU A 213 0.43 -12.93 -11.37
N ARG A 214 0.95 -12.59 -10.18
CA ARG A 214 1.73 -11.36 -9.93
C ARG A 214 1.03 -10.03 -10.21
N ILE A 215 -0.29 -10.02 -10.35
CA ILE A 215 -1.09 -8.80 -10.53
C ILE A 215 -1.78 -8.42 -9.23
N ILE A 216 -1.61 -7.17 -8.79
CA ILE A 216 -2.21 -6.64 -7.56
C ILE A 216 -3.15 -5.49 -7.92
N VAL A 217 -4.30 -5.40 -7.26
CA VAL A 217 -5.26 -4.30 -7.38
C VAL A 217 -5.27 -3.49 -6.08
N ASP A 218 -5.17 -2.16 -6.21
CA ASP A 218 -5.18 -1.22 -5.10
C ASP A 218 -6.02 0.04 -5.42
N SER A 219 -6.34 0.84 -4.39
CA SER A 219 -7.11 2.08 -4.59
C SER A 219 -6.25 3.33 -4.74
N SER A 220 -5.13 3.40 -4.03
CA SER A 220 -4.36 4.62 -3.74
C SER A 220 -5.29 5.78 -3.33
N ALA A 221 -6.35 5.48 -2.56
CA ALA A 221 -7.30 6.49 -2.14
C ALA A 221 -6.64 7.46 -1.16
N ASP A 222 -6.77 8.75 -1.44
CA ASP A 222 -6.01 9.83 -0.81
C ASP A 222 -6.85 11.11 -0.62
N TRP A 223 -6.19 12.26 -0.47
CA TRP A 223 -6.78 13.60 -0.37
C TRP A 223 -7.67 14.00 -1.56
N GLY A 224 -7.46 13.40 -2.73
CA GLY A 224 -8.22 13.69 -3.94
C GLY A 224 -9.58 12.99 -3.99
N VAL A 225 -10.32 13.23 -5.09
CA VAL A 225 -11.62 12.57 -5.33
C VAL A 225 -11.37 11.12 -5.73
N SER A 226 -11.22 10.28 -4.71
CA SER A 226 -10.81 8.88 -4.78
C SER A 226 -11.77 7.97 -4.00
N ASP A 227 -11.70 6.65 -4.24
CA ASP A 227 -12.68 5.67 -3.77
C ASP A 227 -12.00 4.57 -2.92
N PRO A 228 -12.20 4.55 -1.59
CA PRO A 228 -11.59 3.54 -0.71
C PRO A 228 -12.19 2.15 -0.91
N LEU A 229 -13.28 2.04 -1.68
CA LEU A 229 -13.91 0.77 -2.05
C LEU A 229 -13.51 0.31 -3.45
N ALA A 230 -12.48 0.90 -4.05
CA ALA A 230 -12.08 0.58 -5.42
C ALA A 230 -11.70 -0.90 -5.60
N VAL A 231 -11.01 -1.51 -4.63
CA VAL A 231 -10.66 -2.94 -4.66
C VAL A 231 -11.93 -3.83 -4.60
N PRO A 232 -12.81 -3.73 -3.57
CA PRO A 232 -14.07 -4.49 -3.55
C PRO A 232 -14.98 -4.27 -4.78
N LYS A 233 -15.08 -3.03 -5.28
CA LYS A 233 -15.89 -2.70 -6.45
C LYS A 233 -15.31 -3.32 -7.73
N THR A 234 -14.00 -3.37 -7.87
CA THR A 234 -13.31 -4.04 -8.98
C THR A 234 -13.53 -5.54 -8.92
N ALA A 235 -13.37 -6.16 -7.74
CA ALA A 235 -13.67 -7.58 -7.52
C ALA A 235 -15.12 -7.93 -7.90
N SER A 236 -16.09 -7.14 -7.42
CA SER A 236 -17.51 -7.32 -7.77
C SER A 236 -17.77 -7.19 -9.27
N LEU A 237 -17.10 -6.25 -9.96
CA LEU A 237 -17.20 -6.14 -11.41
C LEU A 237 -16.59 -7.35 -12.13
N MET A 238 -15.40 -7.79 -11.73
CA MET A 238 -14.73 -8.96 -12.30
C MET A 238 -15.61 -10.21 -12.24
N LEU A 239 -16.24 -10.48 -11.09
CA LEU A 239 -17.15 -11.61 -10.93
C LEU A 239 -18.39 -11.49 -11.85
N ARG A 240 -18.99 -10.30 -11.94
CA ARG A 240 -20.14 -10.07 -12.83
C ARG A 240 -19.79 -10.21 -14.31
N GLU A 241 -18.54 -9.94 -14.66
CA GLU A 241 -17.99 -10.00 -16.01
C GLU A 241 -17.39 -11.37 -16.36
N GLY A 242 -17.56 -12.37 -15.47
CA GLY A 242 -17.20 -13.77 -15.71
C GLY A 242 -15.73 -14.10 -15.48
N ILE A 243 -14.97 -13.28 -14.76
CA ILE A 243 -13.62 -13.64 -14.30
C ILE A 243 -13.73 -14.75 -13.26
N ASP A 244 -12.81 -15.71 -13.31
CA ASP A 244 -12.77 -16.82 -12.36
C ASP A 244 -12.62 -16.32 -10.91
N PRO A 245 -13.40 -16.82 -9.94
CA PRO A 245 -13.27 -16.38 -8.54
C PRO A 245 -11.86 -16.55 -7.95
N SER A 246 -11.08 -17.54 -8.42
CA SER A 246 -9.70 -17.73 -7.98
C SER A 246 -8.77 -16.62 -8.49
N ASP A 247 -9.02 -16.09 -9.69
CA ASP A 247 -8.28 -14.93 -10.22
C ASP A 247 -8.62 -13.66 -9.43
N VAL A 248 -9.90 -13.46 -9.11
CA VAL A 248 -10.35 -12.33 -8.27
C VAL A 248 -9.74 -12.39 -6.87
N HIS A 249 -9.76 -13.57 -6.25
CA HIS A 249 -9.12 -13.78 -4.95
C HIS A 249 -7.62 -13.51 -5.04
N ARG A 250 -6.95 -13.99 -6.09
CA ARG A 250 -5.51 -13.79 -6.23
C ARG A 250 -5.14 -12.32 -6.40
N SER A 251 -5.81 -11.59 -7.28
CA SER A 251 -5.46 -10.19 -7.58
C SER A 251 -5.92 -9.17 -6.53
N CYS A 252 -6.93 -9.48 -5.72
CA CYS A 252 -7.48 -8.57 -4.70
C CYS A 252 -7.18 -9.01 -3.25
N TYR A 253 -6.43 -10.11 -3.07
CA TYR A 253 -6.08 -10.63 -1.75
C TYR A 253 -4.72 -11.36 -1.75
N ALA A 254 -4.64 -12.54 -2.37
CA ALA A 254 -3.52 -13.46 -2.14
C ALA A 254 -2.15 -12.90 -2.59
N ASN A 255 -2.09 -12.20 -3.73
CA ASN A 255 -0.84 -11.64 -4.23
C ASN A 255 -0.30 -10.52 -3.34
N ALA A 256 -1.18 -9.67 -2.79
CA ALA A 256 -0.77 -8.63 -1.85
C ALA A 256 -0.20 -9.25 -0.57
N LEU A 257 -0.88 -10.25 -0.02
CA LEU A 257 -0.38 -11.01 1.12
C LEU A 257 0.99 -11.63 0.81
N GLU A 258 1.15 -12.31 -0.32
CA GLU A 258 2.42 -12.95 -0.70
C GLU A 258 3.56 -11.93 -0.85
N ALA A 259 3.31 -10.81 -1.54
CA ALA A 259 4.34 -9.81 -1.84
C ALA A 259 4.82 -9.05 -0.58
N PHE A 260 3.92 -8.75 0.36
CA PHE A 260 4.22 -7.96 1.56
C PHE A 260 4.55 -8.78 2.81
N SER A 261 4.41 -10.11 2.80
CA SER A 261 4.70 -10.95 3.99
C SER A 261 6.17 -11.37 4.13
N ARG A 262 7.06 -10.94 3.23
CA ARG A 262 8.45 -11.44 3.18
C ARG A 262 9.28 -11.18 4.43
N ASN A 263 9.16 -10.00 5.02
CA ASN A 263 9.86 -9.66 6.26
C ASN A 263 9.19 -10.26 7.52
N SER A 264 8.14 -11.10 7.34
CA SER A 264 7.36 -11.73 8.40
C SER A 264 6.55 -10.79 9.30
N ASN A 265 6.42 -9.51 8.95
CA ASN A 265 5.60 -8.56 9.71
C ASN A 265 4.11 -8.70 9.41
N MET A 266 3.75 -8.87 8.14
CA MET A 266 2.38 -9.15 7.73
C MET A 266 2.11 -10.65 7.76
N LYS A 267 1.04 -11.06 8.44
CA LYS A 267 0.61 -12.46 8.54
C LYS A 267 -0.90 -12.56 8.41
N GLU A 268 -1.37 -13.58 7.71
CA GLU A 268 -2.80 -13.81 7.53
C GLU A 268 -3.54 -14.04 8.86
N SER A 269 -2.86 -14.65 9.84
CA SER A 269 -3.37 -14.87 11.19
C SER A 269 -3.76 -13.57 11.90
N ASP A 270 -3.19 -12.42 11.54
CA ASP A 270 -3.41 -11.17 12.24
C ASP A 270 -4.88 -10.72 12.18
N TRP A 271 -5.60 -11.04 11.09
CA TRP A 271 -7.04 -10.80 10.97
C TRP A 271 -7.89 -12.07 10.97
N GLN A 272 -7.32 -13.25 10.74
CA GLN A 272 -8.07 -14.50 10.88
C GLN A 272 -8.37 -14.82 12.35
N ASP A 273 -7.43 -14.53 13.25
CA ASP A 273 -7.53 -14.82 14.68
C ASP A 273 -7.85 -13.57 15.52
N ALA A 274 -8.34 -12.49 14.89
CA ALA A 274 -8.66 -11.26 15.59
C ALA A 274 -9.86 -11.45 16.53
N GLY A 275 -9.65 -11.21 17.84
CA GLY A 275 -10.66 -11.34 18.90
C GLY A 275 -11.74 -10.25 18.93
N GLY A 276 -12.22 -9.81 17.76
CA GLY A 276 -13.25 -8.77 17.63
C GLY A 276 -12.76 -7.33 17.86
N ILE A 277 -13.67 -6.37 17.70
CA ILE A 277 -13.42 -4.94 17.91
C ILE A 277 -13.64 -4.59 19.40
N ASP A 278 -12.70 -3.86 20.01
CA ASP A 278 -12.89 -3.21 21.32
C ASP A 278 -12.56 -1.71 21.24
N GLN A 279 -13.59 -0.87 21.07
CA GLN A 279 -13.43 0.57 20.94
C GLN A 279 -13.16 1.31 22.27
N ARG A 280 -13.03 0.58 23.38
CA ARG A 280 -12.62 1.16 24.67
C ARG A 280 -11.11 1.34 24.77
N GLN A 281 -10.35 0.70 23.88
CA GLN A 281 -8.90 0.85 23.82
C GLN A 281 -8.51 2.30 23.54
N LEU A 282 -7.39 2.73 24.11
CA LEU A 282 -6.86 4.08 23.97
C LEU A 282 -5.44 4.05 23.41
N PHE A 283 -5.10 5.06 22.63
CA PHE A 283 -3.74 5.31 22.18
C PHE A 283 -3.23 6.60 22.82
N ASN A 284 -2.27 6.51 23.74
CA ASN A 284 -1.77 7.66 24.50
C ASN A 284 -2.93 8.53 25.03
N GLU A 285 -3.89 7.90 25.73
CA GLU A 285 -5.10 8.53 26.29
C GLU A 285 -6.11 9.09 25.28
N ASN A 286 -5.87 8.92 23.97
CA ASN A 286 -6.78 9.34 22.91
C ASN A 286 -7.70 8.19 22.46
N SER A 287 -8.93 8.55 22.06
CA SER A 287 -9.96 7.64 21.52
C SER A 287 -10.50 8.18 20.20
N VAL A 288 -10.92 7.27 19.31
CA VAL A 288 -11.67 7.60 18.08
C VAL A 288 -13.11 8.03 18.37
N LEU A 289 -13.67 7.64 19.52
CA LEU A 289 -15.11 7.77 19.79
C LEU A 289 -15.58 9.20 20.05
N ARG A 290 -14.71 10.07 20.59
CA ARG A 290 -15.03 11.48 20.90
C ARG A 290 -16.37 11.65 21.65
N GLY A 291 -16.69 10.72 22.57
CA GLY A 291 -17.91 10.73 23.39
C GLY A 291 -19.03 9.81 22.88
N GLN A 292 -18.81 9.07 21.79
CA GLN A 292 -19.74 8.03 21.31
C GLN A 292 -19.67 6.76 22.18
N GLU A 293 -20.76 5.99 22.16
CA GLU A 293 -20.84 4.69 22.84
C GLU A 293 -19.89 3.68 22.15
N PRO A 294 -19.01 2.99 22.90
CA PRO A 294 -18.06 2.05 22.33
C PRO A 294 -18.74 0.79 21.80
N ARG A 295 -18.38 0.36 20.59
CA ARG A 295 -18.60 -1.02 20.14
C ARG A 295 -17.57 -1.95 20.80
N VAL A 296 -18.07 -3.02 21.41
CA VAL A 296 -17.26 -4.12 21.92
C VAL A 296 -17.87 -5.40 21.38
N ASP A 297 -17.19 -6.05 20.45
CA ASP A 297 -17.57 -7.37 19.98
C ASP A 297 -17.29 -8.34 21.14
N SER A 298 -18.33 -8.81 21.81
CA SER A 298 -18.16 -9.89 22.78
C SER A 298 -17.85 -11.19 22.02
N ASP A 299 -16.99 -12.05 22.58
CA ASP A 299 -16.86 -13.49 22.24
C ASP A 299 -18.17 -14.29 22.50
N GLN A 300 -19.34 -13.71 22.27
CA GLN A 300 -20.62 -14.40 22.26
C GLN A 300 -20.79 -14.97 20.85
N ILE A 301 -20.18 -16.14 20.66
CA ILE A 301 -20.58 -17.09 19.62
C ILE A 301 -22.10 -17.21 19.65
N SER A 302 -22.76 -16.85 18.54
CA SER A 302 -24.06 -17.39 18.16
C SER A 302 -23.95 -18.02 16.78
#